data_AF-A0A496VFE3-F1
#
_entry.id   AF-A0A496VFE3-F1
#
_cell.length_a   1.000
_cell.length_b   1.000
_cell.length_c   1.000
_cell.angle_alpha   90.00
_cell.angle_beta   90.00
_cell.angle_gamma   90.00
#
_symmetry.space_group_name_H-M   'P 1'
#
loop_
_entity.id
_entity.type
_entity.pdbx_description
1 polymer ?
#
loop_
_entity_poly.entity_id
_entity_poly.type
_entity_poly.pdbx_seq_one_letter_code
_entity_poly.pdbx_strand_id
1 'polypeptide(L)'
;MPIRLCQKVIKKQILSQKSPERVLVKLFECYHEPNIYVLIDEYDHFANEIMAFNLDHFSEFVSRNGFVRKFYEAIKEATGRGIVNRFFATGVTPITLDSLTSGFNIAANLTTHFYFHEMMGFTESEVGTLLKKTAPQLSKEEHQWV
;
A
#
# COMPACT_ATOMS: atom_id res chain seq x y z
N MET A 1 -13.10 26.32 13.36
CA MET A 1 -11.88 27.16 13.20
C MET A 1 -10.81 26.24 12.62
N PRO A 2 -10.27 26.49 11.43
CA PRO A 2 -9.40 25.50 10.78
C PRO A 2 -8.09 25.40 11.56
N ILE A 3 -7.80 24.20 12.08
CA ILE A 3 -6.53 23.92 12.75
C ILE A 3 -5.45 23.95 11.66
N ARG A 4 -4.64 25.02 11.64
CA ARG A 4 -3.47 25.09 10.76
C ARG A 4 -2.43 24.13 11.30
N LEU A 5 -2.28 22.98 10.66
CA LEU A 5 -1.18 22.02 10.85
C LEU A 5 0.22 22.70 10.83
N CYS A 6 0.31 23.92 10.29
CA CYS A 6 1.49 24.78 10.26
C CYS A 6 1.91 25.38 11.62
N GLN A 7 1.18 25.18 12.72
CA GLN A 7 1.65 25.63 14.03
C GLN A 7 2.89 24.83 14.45
N LYS A 8 4.02 25.52 14.67
CA LYS A 8 5.32 24.92 15.04
C LYS A 8 5.23 23.95 16.23
N VAL A 9 4.34 24.22 17.18
CA VAL A 9 4.12 23.39 18.37
C VAL A 9 3.49 22.03 18.00
N ILE A 10 2.44 22.04 17.18
CA ILE A 10 1.75 20.83 16.73
C ILE A 10 2.69 19.97 15.89
N LYS A 11 3.42 20.59 14.96
CA LYS A 11 4.43 19.89 14.15
C LYS A 11 5.49 19.20 15.01
N LYS A 12 5.98 19.86 16.07
CA LYS A 12 6.98 19.28 16.99
C LYS A 12 6.42 18.09 17.76
N GLN A 13 5.14 18.13 18.18
CA GLN A 13 4.48 17.03 18.89
C GLN A 13 4.22 15.81 18.02
N ILE A 14 3.89 16.02 16.74
CA ILE A 14 3.71 14.94 15.77
C ILE A 14 5.07 14.28 15.46
N LEU A 15 6.10 15.08 15.20
CA LEU A 15 7.43 14.58 14.82
C LEU A 15 8.24 14.02 16.00
N SER A 16 7.83 14.28 17.25
CA SER A 16 8.48 13.70 18.44
C SER A 16 8.04 12.26 18.75
N GLN A 17 7.07 11.71 18.01
CA GLN A 17 6.61 10.34 18.23
C GLN A 17 7.69 9.34 17.82
N LYS A 18 7.81 8.25 18.59
CA LYS A 18 8.86 7.24 18.42
C LYS A 18 8.61 6.24 17.30
N SER A 19 7.40 6.20 16.77
CA SER A 19 6.98 5.15 15.83
C SER A 19 6.00 5.69 14.78
N PRO A 20 6.04 5.17 13.52
CA PRO A 20 5.27 5.72 12.40
C PRO A 20 3.76 5.73 12.63
N GLU A 21 3.21 4.68 13.26
CA GLU A 21 1.80 4.60 13.60
C GLU A 21 1.39 5.70 14.59
N ARG A 22 2.25 6.02 15.56
CA ARG A 22 1.97 7.11 16.52
C ARG A 22 2.06 8.48 15.87
N VAL A 23 2.97 8.67 14.91
CA VAL A 23 3.01 9.89 14.09
C VAL A 23 1.68 10.07 13.37
N LEU A 24 1.15 9.03 12.72
CA LEU A 24 -0.14 9.09 12.03
C LEU A 24 -1.31 9.32 12.97
N VAL A 25 -1.40 8.57 14.08
CA VAL A 25 -2.45 8.76 15.08
C VAL A 25 -2.44 10.20 15.57
N LYS A 26 -1.26 10.75 15.89
CA LYS A 26 -1.16 12.14 16.37
C LYS A 26 -1.51 13.16 15.29
N LEU A 27 -1.12 12.90 14.04
CA LEU A 27 -1.52 13.71 12.90
C LEU A 27 -3.05 13.77 12.77
N PHE A 28 -3.73 12.62 12.82
CA PHE A 28 -5.18 12.53 12.72
C PHE A 28 -5.92 13.07 13.95
N GLU A 29 -5.34 12.98 15.15
CA GLU A 29 -5.87 13.68 16.33
C GLU A 29 -5.79 15.20 16.21
N CYS A 30 -4.75 15.73 15.58
CA CYS A 30 -4.59 17.17 15.40
C CYS A 30 -5.39 17.71 14.21
N TYR A 31 -5.84 16.85 13.29
CA TYR A 31 -6.52 17.23 12.07
C TYR A 31 -7.98 16.75 12.06
N HIS A 32 -8.91 17.69 12.11
CA HIS A 32 -10.34 17.40 12.26
C HIS A 32 -11.14 17.62 10.97
N GLU A 33 -10.48 17.97 9.86
CA GLU A 33 -11.13 18.22 8.58
C GLU A 33 -11.14 16.95 7.71
N PRO A 34 -12.24 16.63 7.02
CA PRO A 34 -12.42 15.38 6.27
C PRO A 34 -11.87 15.45 4.84
N ASN A 35 -10.61 15.83 4.68
CA ASN A 35 -9.99 16.11 3.37
C ASN A 35 -8.56 15.56 3.22
N ILE A 36 -8.17 14.57 4.02
CA ILE A 36 -6.89 13.89 3.82
C ILE A 36 -7.02 12.84 2.73
N TYR A 37 -6.13 12.91 1.75
CA TYR A 37 -5.89 11.90 0.74
C TYR A 37 -4.56 11.23 1.07
N VAL A 38 -4.58 9.91 1.24
CA VAL A 38 -3.37 9.12 1.49
C VAL A 38 -3.00 8.42 0.19
N LEU A 39 -1.83 8.75 -0.34
CA LEU A 39 -1.24 8.12 -1.52
C LEU A 39 0.06 7.45 -1.08
N ILE A 40 0.18 6.14 -1.30
CA ILE A 40 1.39 5.37 -0.97
C ILE A 40 1.89 4.73 -2.26
N ASP A 41 3.10 5.09 -2.67
CA ASP A 41 3.78 4.38 -3.74
C ASP A 41 4.64 3.25 -3.17
N GLU A 42 4.83 2.19 -3.96
CA GLU A 42 5.56 0.97 -3.61
C GLU A 42 5.25 0.46 -2.18
N TYR A 43 3.96 0.28 -1.88
CA TYR A 43 3.50 -0.13 -0.55
C TYR A 43 4.14 -1.46 -0.08
N ASP A 44 4.53 -2.29 -1.04
CA ASP A 44 5.13 -3.61 -0.90
C ASP A 44 6.65 -3.58 -0.78
N HIS A 45 7.32 -2.45 -1.08
CA HIS A 45 8.79 -2.31 -1.03
C HIS A 45 9.36 -2.81 0.29
N PHE A 46 8.79 -2.34 1.41
CA PHE A 46 9.23 -2.72 2.75
C PHE A 46 9.18 -4.24 2.97
N ALA A 47 8.15 -4.89 2.46
CA ALA A 47 7.96 -6.30 2.70
C ALA A 47 8.70 -7.18 1.68
N ASN A 48 8.96 -6.68 0.47
CA ASN A 48 9.94 -7.26 -0.45
C ASN A 48 11.34 -7.30 0.19
N GLU A 49 11.76 -6.21 0.85
CA GLU A 49 13.03 -6.19 1.60
C GLU A 49 13.05 -7.26 2.69
N ILE A 50 12.03 -7.34 3.56
CA ILE A 50 12.04 -8.33 4.65
C ILE A 50 12.01 -9.77 4.12
N MET A 51 11.19 -10.05 3.10
CA MET A 51 11.12 -11.38 2.49
C MET A 51 12.49 -11.82 1.94
N ALA A 52 13.30 -10.88 1.45
CA ALA A 52 14.65 -11.16 0.99
C ALA A 52 15.62 -11.50 2.13
N PHE A 53 15.40 -11.00 3.35
CA PHE A 53 16.29 -11.22 4.49
C PHE A 53 15.94 -12.47 5.31
N ASN A 54 14.67 -12.69 5.68
CA ASN A 54 14.19 -13.91 6.37
C ASN A 54 12.66 -13.94 6.48
N LEU A 55 12.03 -15.06 6.11
CA LEU A 55 10.58 -15.29 6.28
C LEU A 55 10.13 -15.28 7.76
N ASP A 56 11.00 -15.68 8.69
CA ASP A 56 10.66 -15.67 10.12
C ASP A 56 10.50 -14.24 10.65
N HIS A 57 11.33 -13.31 10.17
CA HIS A 57 11.20 -11.89 10.49
C HIS A 57 9.98 -11.26 9.83
N PHE A 58 9.62 -11.69 8.61
CA PHE A 58 8.39 -11.24 7.95
C PHE A 58 7.16 -11.48 8.83
N SER A 59 7.05 -12.68 9.43
CA SER A 59 5.97 -13.00 10.37
C SER A 59 5.93 -12.03 11.55
N GLU A 60 7.07 -11.63 12.12
CA GLU A 60 7.13 -10.70 13.25
C GLU A 60 6.67 -9.27 12.87
N PHE A 61 7.09 -8.75 11.71
CA PHE A 61 6.69 -7.43 11.21
C PHE A 61 5.22 -7.34 10.80
N VAL A 62 4.66 -8.46 10.36
CA VAL A 62 3.27 -8.60 9.93
C VAL A 62 2.35 -9.08 11.07
N SER A 63 2.93 -9.59 12.15
CA SER A 63 2.20 -10.06 13.33
C SER A 63 1.35 -8.95 13.98
N ARG A 64 0.46 -9.34 14.90
CA ARG A 64 -0.39 -8.43 15.68
C ARG A 64 0.36 -7.27 16.35
N ASN A 65 1.65 -7.43 16.65
CA ASN A 65 2.46 -6.40 17.30
C ASN A 65 3.34 -5.59 16.35
N GLY A 66 3.43 -5.99 15.08
CA GLY A 66 4.26 -5.35 14.06
C GLY A 66 3.79 -3.96 13.68
N PHE A 67 4.73 -3.09 13.29
CA PHE A 67 4.42 -1.69 13.01
C PHE A 67 3.60 -1.51 11.73
N VAL A 68 3.79 -2.37 10.72
CA VAL A 68 3.08 -2.29 9.42
C VAL A 68 1.58 -2.40 9.64
N ARG A 69 1.17 -3.42 10.39
CA ARG A 69 -0.24 -3.62 10.74
C ARG A 69 -0.83 -2.41 11.46
N LYS A 70 -0.15 -1.91 12.50
CA LYS A 70 -0.62 -0.75 13.30
C LYS A 70 -0.69 0.53 12.46
N PHE A 71 0.23 0.70 11.51
CA PHE A 71 0.24 1.83 10.59
C PHE A 71 -1.00 1.87 9.71
N TYR A 72 -1.35 0.73 9.08
CA TYR A 72 -2.57 0.64 8.27
C TYR A 72 -3.84 0.69 9.13
N GLU A 73 -3.86 0.07 10.32
CA GLU A 73 -4.99 0.20 11.27
C GLU A 73 -5.28 1.66 11.62
N ALA A 74 -4.25 2.49 11.86
CA ALA A 74 -4.43 3.93 12.12
C ALA A 74 -5.07 4.67 10.95
N ILE A 75 -4.72 4.34 9.70
CA ILE A 75 -5.33 4.90 8.49
C ILE A 75 -6.79 4.45 8.38
N LYS A 76 -7.10 3.18 8.68
CA LYS A 76 -8.47 2.66 8.64
C LYS A 76 -9.35 3.36 9.67
N GLU A 77 -8.86 3.51 10.90
CA GLU A 77 -9.58 4.23 11.95
C GLU A 77 -9.84 5.69 11.57
N ALA A 78 -8.85 6.37 10.98
CA ALA A 78 -9.03 7.73 10.48
C ALA A 78 -10.02 7.80 9.30
N THR A 79 -10.05 6.79 8.44
CA THR A 79 -11.04 6.66 7.36
C THR A 79 -12.45 6.46 7.93
N GLY A 80 -12.61 5.58 8.93
CA GLY A 80 -13.88 5.34 9.62
C GLY A 80 -14.41 6.56 10.38
N ARG A 81 -13.50 7.43 10.85
CA ARG A 81 -13.84 8.74 11.45
C ARG A 81 -14.11 9.84 10.41
N GLY A 82 -13.93 9.56 9.12
CA GLY A 82 -14.12 10.52 8.03
C GLY A 82 -12.97 11.51 7.84
N ILE A 83 -11.87 11.40 8.58
CA ILE A 83 -10.70 12.29 8.48
C ILE A 83 -9.94 12.02 7.17
N VAL A 84 -9.69 10.73 6.89
CA VAL A 84 -9.13 10.27 5.61
C VAL A 84 -10.29 10.05 4.64
N ASN A 85 -10.32 10.82 3.57
CA ASN A 85 -11.39 10.77 2.57
C ASN A 85 -11.11 9.69 1.52
N ARG A 86 -9.84 9.54 1.11
CA ARG A 86 -9.41 8.56 0.11
C ARG A 86 -8.05 7.97 0.51
N PHE A 87 -7.92 6.69 0.25
CA PHE A 87 -6.67 5.94 0.33
C PHE A 87 -6.42 5.30 -1.04
N PHE A 88 -5.21 5.45 -1.56
CA PHE A 88 -4.77 4.82 -2.78
C PHE A 88 -3.31 4.37 -2.60
N ALA A 89 -3.01 3.15 -3.01
CA ALA A 89 -1.69 2.58 -2.90
C ALA A 89 -1.30 1.80 -4.16
N THR A 90 -0.04 1.89 -4.56
CA THR A 90 0.56 1.19 -5.70
C THR A 90 1.70 0.29 -5.24
N GLY A 91 1.90 -0.82 -5.94
CA GLY A 91 2.92 -1.82 -5.63
C GLY A 91 2.93 -2.93 -6.68
N VAL A 92 3.99 -3.73 -6.72
CA VAL A 92 4.18 -4.79 -7.72
C VAL A 92 3.91 -6.18 -7.17
N THR A 93 4.31 -6.42 -5.93
CA THR A 93 4.15 -7.69 -5.25
C THR A 93 2.77 -7.74 -4.59
N PRO A 94 2.00 -8.82 -4.78
CA PRO A 94 0.73 -9.03 -4.08
C PRO A 94 1.02 -9.46 -2.64
N ILE A 95 1.65 -8.56 -1.87
CA ILE A 95 1.62 -8.66 -0.43
C ILE A 95 0.21 -8.28 -0.09
N THR A 96 -0.63 -9.30 0.06
CA THR A 96 -2.05 -9.10 0.26
C THR A 96 -2.19 -8.26 1.52
N LEU A 97 -2.73 -7.05 1.36
CA LEU A 97 -3.13 -6.23 2.50
C LEU A 97 -4.09 -7.04 3.39
N ASP A 98 -4.82 -8.01 2.83
CA ASP A 98 -5.61 -9.02 3.54
C ASP A 98 -4.77 -9.93 4.46
N SER A 99 -3.56 -10.36 4.04
CA SER A 99 -2.65 -11.14 4.92
C SER A 99 -1.96 -10.25 5.96
N LEU A 100 -1.71 -8.98 5.63
CA LEU A 100 -1.18 -8.00 6.58
C LEU A 100 -2.22 -7.63 7.65
N THR A 101 -3.50 -7.69 7.29
CA THR A 101 -4.54 -7.08 8.10
C THR A 101 -5.92 -7.74 7.89
N SER A 102 -6.37 -8.50 8.89
CA SER A 102 -7.79 -8.39 9.27
C SER A 102 -8.16 -6.93 9.62
N GLY A 103 -7.15 -6.08 9.86
CA GLY A 103 -7.21 -4.66 10.16
C GLY A 103 -7.35 -3.65 9.00
N PHE A 104 -7.36 -4.02 7.72
CA PHE A 104 -7.50 -3.06 6.58
C PHE A 104 -8.39 -3.61 5.44
N ASN A 105 -9.45 -4.31 5.81
CA ASN A 105 -10.49 -4.82 4.90
C ASN A 105 -11.39 -3.74 4.26
N ILE A 106 -10.90 -2.52 4.08
CA ILE A 106 -11.64 -1.39 3.50
C ILE A 106 -11.10 -0.99 2.11
N ALA A 107 -10.05 -1.67 1.62
CA ALA A 107 -9.45 -1.43 0.32
C ALA A 107 -9.99 -2.41 -0.73
N ALA A 108 -10.05 -1.97 -1.98
CA ALA A 108 -10.36 -2.81 -3.13
C ALA A 108 -9.10 -2.97 -4.00
N ASN A 109 -8.82 -4.19 -4.45
CA ASN A 109 -7.74 -4.44 -5.40
C ASN A 109 -8.20 -4.05 -6.82
N LEU A 110 -7.47 -3.13 -7.45
CA LEU A 110 -7.77 -2.60 -8.78
C LEU A 110 -6.86 -3.14 -9.90
N THR A 111 -5.90 -4.03 -9.58
CA THR A 111 -4.89 -4.52 -10.54
C THR A 111 -5.50 -5.10 -11.81
N THR A 112 -6.60 -5.87 -11.69
CA THR A 112 -7.27 -6.52 -12.82
C THR A 112 -8.58 -5.84 -13.22
N HIS A 113 -8.86 -4.65 -12.67
CA HIS A 113 -10.10 -3.95 -12.95
C HIS A 113 -10.08 -3.39 -14.38
N PHE A 114 -11.12 -3.63 -15.17
CA PHE A 114 -11.19 -3.28 -16.59
C PHE A 114 -10.80 -1.82 -16.93
N TYR A 115 -11.15 -0.86 -16.06
CA TYR A 115 -10.78 0.55 -16.30
C TYR A 115 -9.34 0.91 -15.93
N PHE A 116 -8.63 0.03 -15.22
CA PHE A 116 -7.34 0.33 -14.60
C PHE A 116 -6.22 -0.65 -15.02
N HIS A 117 -6.58 -1.83 -15.53
CA HIS A 117 -5.62 -2.90 -15.86
C HIS A 117 -4.68 -2.54 -17.02
N GLU A 118 -5.03 -1.58 -17.87
CA GLU A 118 -4.20 -1.07 -18.97
C GLU A 118 -3.42 0.20 -18.57
N MET A 119 -3.65 0.77 -17.39
CA MET A 119 -2.94 1.99 -16.98
C MET A 119 -1.49 1.73 -16.58
N MET A 120 -1.15 0.50 -16.19
CA MET A 120 0.16 0.13 -15.68
C MET A 120 0.60 -1.21 -16.29
N GLY A 121 1.81 -1.28 -16.82
CA GLY A 121 2.39 -2.51 -17.36
C GLY A 121 2.14 -2.70 -18.86
N PHE A 122 2.11 -3.97 -19.29
CA PHE A 122 1.91 -4.36 -20.68
C PHE A 122 0.63 -5.18 -20.81
N THR A 123 -0.12 -4.97 -21.88
CA THR A 123 -1.20 -5.84 -22.30
C THR A 123 -0.66 -7.21 -22.74
N GLU A 124 -1.52 -8.23 -22.73
CA GLU A 124 -1.16 -9.58 -23.22
C GLU A 124 -0.59 -9.54 -24.64
N SER A 125 -1.18 -8.71 -25.52
CA SER A 125 -0.71 -8.52 -26.90
C SER A 125 0.69 -7.90 -26.95
N GLU A 126 0.98 -6.91 -26.09
CA GLU A 126 2.29 -6.29 -26.00
C GLU A 126 3.35 -7.25 -25.46
N VAL A 127 3.02 -8.02 -24.41
CA VAL A 127 3.89 -9.07 -23.89
C VAL A 127 4.17 -10.12 -24.97
N GLY A 128 3.15 -10.61 -25.66
CA GLY A 128 3.32 -11.57 -26.75
C GLY A 128 4.18 -11.03 -27.89
N THR A 129 4.06 -9.73 -28.21
CA THR A 129 4.92 -9.07 -29.20
C THR A 129 6.37 -8.95 -28.73
N LEU A 130 6.58 -8.60 -27.46
CA LEU A 130 7.91 -8.50 -26.86
C LEU A 130 8.59 -9.87 -26.82
N LEU A 131 7.89 -10.91 -26.36
CA LEU A 131 8.42 -12.28 -26.30
C LEU A 131 8.85 -12.79 -27.68
N LYS A 132 8.05 -12.54 -28.73
CA LYS A 132 8.43 -12.89 -30.11
C LYS A 132 9.72 -12.19 -30.57
N LYS A 133 9.98 -10.97 -30.10
CA LYS A 133 11.17 -10.18 -30.48
C LYS A 133 12.41 -10.54 -29.65
N THR A 134 12.25 -10.82 -28.36
CA THR A 134 13.37 -10.99 -27.42
C THR A 134 13.69 -12.44 -27.09
N ALA A 135 12.72 -13.34 -27.17
CA ALA A 135 12.85 -14.77 -26.89
C ALA A 135 12.03 -15.63 -27.88
N PRO A 136 12.33 -15.56 -29.20
CA PRO A 136 11.55 -16.24 -30.24
C PRO A 136 11.45 -17.76 -30.04
N GLN A 137 12.39 -18.38 -29.32
CA GLN A 137 12.36 -19.79 -28.96
C GLN A 137 11.22 -20.17 -28.00
N LEU A 138 10.77 -19.25 -27.14
CA LEU A 138 9.66 -19.49 -26.21
C LEU A 138 8.29 -19.38 -26.90
N SER A 139 8.22 -18.69 -28.04
CA SER A 139 6.96 -18.46 -28.77
C SER A 139 6.38 -19.70 -29.48
N LYS A 140 7.08 -20.83 -29.44
CA LYS A 140 6.69 -22.05 -30.18
C LYS A 140 5.94 -23.09 -29.35
N GLU A 141 5.89 -22.96 -28.02
CA GLU A 141 5.36 -24.02 -27.14
C GLU A 141 3.97 -23.73 -26.51
N GLU A 142 3.42 -22.50 -26.61
CA GLU A 142 2.19 -22.13 -25.88
C GLU A 142 0.86 -22.49 -26.58
N HIS A 143 0.87 -23.19 -27.71
CA HIS A 143 -0.37 -23.62 -28.40
C HIS A 143 -0.98 -24.92 -27.85
N GLN A 144 -0.68 -25.34 -26.60
CA GLN A 144 -1.15 -26.63 -26.07
C GLN A 144 -1.88 -26.59 -24.71
N TRP A 145 -2.26 -25.42 -24.20
CA TRP A 145 -3.12 -25.34 -23.01
C TRP A 145 -4.43 -24.63 -23.35
N VAL A 146 -5.40 -25.43 -23.81
CA VAL A 146 -6.85 -25.15 -23.76
C VAL A 146 -7.39 -25.74 -22.47
#